data_AF-A0AAD5CUF8-F1
#
_entry.id   AF-A0AAD5CUF8-F1
#
_cell.length_a   1.000
_cell.length_b   1.000
_cell.length_c   1.000
_cell.angle_alpha   90.00
_cell.angle_beta   90.00
_cell.angle_gamma   90.00
#
_symmetry.space_group_name_H-M   'P 1'
#
loop_
_entity.id
_entity.type
_entity.pdbx_description
1 polymer ?
#
loop_
_entity_poly.entity_id
_entity_poly.type
_entity_poly.pdbx_seq_one_letter_code
_entity_poly.pdbx_strand_id
1 'polypeptide(L)'
;MFKGLCVCYTVITTTFFSVSVSGYWAFGNESAGLILSNFIDHDNNPLVPKWFFIMINILTILQLSAVATVYLQPTNEILERAFADPTRSEFAARNVIPRVISRSVSVILATTIAAMLPFFGDINAMIGAFGFLPVDFVLPVVLYNLTFKPSKRSPLFWLNSSIAVIFSMVGVSAAVASVRQISLDAKTYKLFANV
;
A
#
# COMPACT_ATOMS: atom_id res chain seq x y z
N MET A 1 13.12 -21.47 8.06
CA MET A 1 12.43 -20.37 7.35
C MET A 1 10.98 -20.71 6.98
N PHE A 2 10.69 -21.84 6.31
CA PHE A 2 9.32 -22.20 5.87
C PHE A 2 8.25 -22.21 6.98
N LYS A 3 8.53 -22.83 8.14
CA LYS A 3 7.58 -22.86 9.27
C LYS A 3 7.19 -21.46 9.76
N GLY A 4 8.16 -20.53 9.81
CA GLY A 4 7.90 -19.14 10.18
C GLY A 4 7.01 -18.44 9.15
N LEU A 5 7.28 -18.66 7.86
CA LEU A 5 6.47 -18.13 6.77
C LEU A 5 5.01 -18.62 6.86
N CYS A 6 4.80 -19.91 7.12
CA CYS A 6 3.47 -20.48 7.30
C CYS A 6 2.74 -19.82 8.47
N VAL A 7 3.40 -19.63 9.61
CA VAL A 7 2.79 -18.95 10.77
C VAL A 7 2.40 -17.51 10.42
N CYS A 8 3.28 -16.76 9.76
CA CYS A 8 2.99 -15.39 9.34
C CYS A 8 1.77 -15.32 8.42
N TYR A 9 1.72 -16.14 7.38
CA TYR A 9 0.57 -16.15 6.46
C TYR A 9 -0.73 -16.61 7.12
N THR A 10 -0.67 -17.57 8.04
CA THR A 10 -1.85 -17.98 8.82
C THR A 10 -2.40 -16.83 9.65
N VAL A 11 -1.53 -16.10 10.36
CA VAL A 11 -1.94 -14.94 11.17
C VAL A 11 -2.50 -13.83 10.28
N ILE A 12 -1.84 -13.49 9.17
CA ILE A 12 -2.30 -12.46 8.23
C ILE A 12 -3.67 -12.85 7.66
N THR A 13 -3.80 -14.06 7.14
CA THR A 13 -5.05 -14.53 6.51
C THR A 13 -6.18 -14.53 7.53
N THR A 14 -5.95 -15.06 8.74
CA THR A 14 -7.00 -15.14 9.75
C THR A 14 -7.46 -13.76 10.22
N THR A 15 -6.53 -12.82 10.43
CA THR A 15 -6.87 -11.47 10.90
C THR A 15 -7.56 -10.65 9.81
N PHE A 16 -7.04 -10.64 8.58
CA PHE A 16 -7.62 -9.88 7.47
C PHE A 16 -8.99 -10.43 7.08
N PHE A 17 -9.12 -11.75 6.84
CA PHE A 17 -10.40 -12.33 6.43
C PHE A 17 -11.45 -12.25 7.54
N SER A 18 -11.08 -12.37 8.82
CA SER A 18 -12.02 -12.18 9.92
C SER A 18 -12.64 -10.77 9.88
N VAL A 19 -11.81 -9.74 9.73
CA VAL A 19 -12.27 -8.34 9.64
C VAL A 19 -13.08 -8.11 8.37
N SER A 20 -12.63 -8.60 7.22
CA SER A 20 -13.35 -8.43 5.95
C SER A 20 -14.71 -9.13 5.93
N VAL A 21 -14.77 -10.38 6.41
CA VAL A 21 -16.02 -11.16 6.44
C VAL A 21 -17.01 -10.54 7.43
N SER A 22 -16.57 -10.18 8.64
CA SER A 22 -17.46 -9.54 9.62
C SER A 22 -17.91 -8.14 9.18
N GLY A 23 -17.03 -7.36 8.55
CA GLY A 23 -17.37 -6.06 7.98
C GLY A 23 -18.40 -6.17 6.86
N TYR A 24 -18.21 -7.09 5.90
CA TYR A 24 -19.18 -7.31 4.83
C TYR A 24 -20.51 -7.86 5.36
N TRP A 25 -20.48 -8.72 6.40
CA TRP A 25 -21.70 -9.22 7.03
C TRP A 25 -22.50 -8.10 7.72
N ALA A 26 -21.83 -7.10 8.28
CA ALA A 26 -22.47 -5.96 8.96
C ALA A 26 -23.00 -4.90 7.98
N PHE A 27 -22.23 -4.54 6.95
CA PHE A 27 -22.53 -3.40 6.06
C PHE A 27 -23.00 -3.79 4.66
N GLY A 28 -22.85 -5.06 4.26
CA GLY A 28 -23.23 -5.54 2.94
C GLY A 28 -22.56 -4.77 1.80
N ASN A 29 -23.34 -4.44 0.77
CA ASN A 29 -22.84 -3.73 -0.41
C ASN A 29 -22.50 -2.25 -0.15
N GLU A 30 -22.91 -1.68 0.98
CA GLU A 30 -22.60 -0.30 1.37
C GLU A 30 -21.23 -0.19 2.07
N SER A 31 -20.43 -1.27 2.09
CA SER A 31 -19.14 -1.27 2.75
C SER A 31 -18.15 -0.28 2.12
N ALA A 32 -17.76 0.75 2.86
CA ALA A 32 -16.76 1.72 2.44
C ALA A 32 -15.34 1.13 2.49
N GLY A 33 -14.45 1.63 1.62
CA GLY A 33 -13.05 1.16 1.53
C GLY A 33 -12.20 1.45 2.77
N LEU A 34 -12.57 2.44 3.58
CA LEU A 34 -12.01 2.67 4.91
C LEU A 34 -13.00 2.14 5.96
N ILE A 35 -12.55 1.22 6.82
CA ILE A 35 -13.40 0.61 7.86
C ILE A 35 -14.07 1.69 8.71
N LEU A 36 -13.32 2.70 9.11
CA LEU A 36 -13.81 3.73 10.02
C LEU A 36 -14.91 4.62 9.39
N SER A 37 -14.91 4.76 8.06
CA SER A 37 -15.95 5.50 7.34
C SER A 37 -17.32 4.83 7.42
N ASN A 38 -17.36 3.50 7.61
CA ASN A 38 -18.62 2.77 7.81
C ASN A 38 -19.30 3.08 9.15
N PHE A 39 -18.59 3.69 10.10
CA PHE A 39 -19.09 4.02 11.43
C PHE A 39 -19.44 5.51 11.58
N ILE A 40 -19.57 6.24 10.48
CA ILE A 40 -19.97 7.65 10.47
C ILE A 40 -21.32 7.75 9.75
N ASP A 41 -22.29 8.37 10.40
CA ASP A 41 -23.62 8.62 9.83
C ASP A 41 -23.59 9.80 8.83
N HIS A 42 -24.65 9.97 8.05
CA HIS A 42 -24.80 11.06 7.06
C HIS A 42 -24.65 12.46 7.68
N ASP A 43 -24.99 12.61 8.97
CA ASP A 43 -24.84 13.85 9.74
C ASP A 43 -23.44 14.02 10.38
N ASN A 44 -22.43 13.27 9.93
CA ASN A 44 -21.05 13.25 10.47
C ASN A 44 -20.95 12.87 11.96
N ASN A 45 -21.94 12.14 12.48
CA ASN A 45 -21.92 11.63 13.84
C ASN A 45 -21.39 10.20 13.87
N PRO A 46 -20.44 9.86 14.76
CA PRO A 46 -19.97 8.49 14.88
C PRO A 46 -21.05 7.60 15.49
N LEU A 47 -21.33 6.46 14.84
CA LEU A 47 -22.24 5.41 15.33
C LEU A 47 -21.68 4.69 16.57
N VAL A 48 -20.36 4.79 16.76
CA VAL A 48 -19.64 4.29 17.93
C VAL A 48 -19.38 5.41 18.93
N PRO A 49 -19.14 5.08 20.22
CA PRO A 49 -18.81 6.11 21.20
C PRO A 49 -17.61 6.97 20.79
N LYS A 50 -17.71 8.28 20.98
CA LYS A 50 -16.71 9.26 20.51
C LYS A 50 -15.28 8.96 21.01
N TRP A 51 -15.13 8.50 22.25
CA TRP A 51 -13.81 8.16 22.79
C TRP A 51 -13.16 7.00 22.01
N PHE A 52 -13.95 6.01 21.61
CA PHE A 52 -13.48 4.82 20.92
C PHE A 52 -13.03 5.18 19.50
N PHE A 53 -13.81 6.01 18.81
CA PHE A 53 -13.45 6.56 17.51
C PHE A 53 -12.14 7.36 17.55
N ILE A 54 -11.98 8.25 18.53
CA ILE A 54 -10.77 9.04 18.73
C ILE A 54 -9.57 8.14 19.04
N MET A 55 -9.76 7.16 19.92
CA MET A 55 -8.72 6.20 20.29
C MET A 55 -8.19 5.43 19.07
N ILE A 56 -9.08 4.92 18.21
CA ILE A 56 -8.67 4.22 16.99
C ILE A 56 -7.82 5.14 16.10
N ASN A 57 -8.27 6.37 15.85
CA ASN A 57 -7.51 7.32 15.03
C ASN A 57 -6.13 7.61 15.63
N ILE A 58 -6.03 7.83 16.94
CA ILE A 58 -4.74 8.07 17.61
C ILE A 58 -3.80 6.87 17.44
N LEU A 59 -4.31 5.65 17.64
CA LEU A 59 -3.51 4.43 17.46
C LEU A 59 -3.08 4.24 16.01
N THR A 60 -3.96 4.52 15.04
CA THR A 60 -3.65 4.48 13.61
C THR A 60 -2.56 5.51 13.25
N ILE A 61 -2.67 6.75 13.73
CA ILE A 61 -1.65 7.79 13.50
C ILE A 61 -0.31 7.38 14.10
N LEU A 62 -0.31 6.86 15.33
CA LEU A 62 0.90 6.40 16.01
C LEU A 62 1.58 5.27 15.21
N GLN A 63 0.80 4.26 14.80
CA GLN A 63 1.28 3.13 14.03
C GLN A 63 1.80 3.56 12.66
N LEU A 64 1.06 4.40 11.93
CA LEU A 64 1.49 4.93 10.63
C LEU A 64 2.76 5.78 10.74
N SER A 65 2.92 6.55 11.82
CA SER A 65 4.13 7.34 12.06
C SER A 65 5.36 6.44 12.21
N ALA A 66 5.24 5.37 13.01
CA ALA A 66 6.32 4.39 13.15
C ALA A 66 6.64 3.68 11.82
N VAL A 67 5.61 3.23 11.12
CA VAL A 67 5.73 2.55 9.82
C VAL A 67 6.38 3.45 8.78
N ALA A 68 5.97 4.72 8.66
CA ALA A 68 6.54 5.67 7.71
C ALA A 68 8.05 5.83 7.88
N THR A 69 8.55 5.82 9.12
CA THR A 69 10.01 5.94 9.37
C THR A 69 10.80 4.75 8.81
N VAL A 70 10.23 3.54 8.87
CA VAL A 70 10.86 2.31 8.37
C VAL A 70 10.79 2.27 6.84
N TYR A 71 9.63 2.55 6.26
CA TYR A 71 9.45 2.51 4.81
C TYR A 71 10.21 3.62 4.06
N LEU A 72 10.50 4.74 4.72
CA LEU A 72 11.34 5.80 4.13
C LEU A 72 12.84 5.49 4.16
N GLN A 73 13.31 4.45 4.88
CA GLN A 73 14.74 4.15 4.99
C GLN A 73 15.42 3.93 3.63
N PRO A 74 14.87 3.12 2.70
CA PRO A 74 15.52 2.91 1.39
C PRO A 74 15.60 4.19 0.57
N THR A 75 14.54 5.01 0.59
CA THR A 75 14.51 6.30 -0.10
C THR A 75 15.52 7.27 0.50
N ASN A 76 15.58 7.33 1.83
CA ASN A 76 16.52 8.18 2.55
C ASN A 76 17.97 7.79 2.26
N GLU A 77 18.28 6.49 2.17
CA GLU A 77 19.61 6.01 1.81
C GLU A 77 20.02 6.50 0.41
N ILE A 78 19.12 6.45 -0.57
CA ILE A 78 19.39 6.93 -1.93
C ILE A 78 19.58 8.45 -1.95
N LEU A 79 18.71 9.20 -1.28
CA LEU A 79 18.80 10.66 -1.20
C LEU A 79 20.07 11.09 -0.47
N GLU A 80 20.43 10.40 0.61
CA GLU A 80 21.63 10.71 1.37
C GLU A 80 22.90 10.43 0.56
N ARG A 81 22.97 9.32 -0.18
CA ARG A 81 24.07 9.08 -1.12
C ARG A 81 24.19 10.15 -2.19
N ALA A 82 23.07 10.76 -2.60
CA ALA A 82 23.06 11.81 -3.62
C ALA A 82 23.48 13.18 -3.07
N PHE A 83 23.14 13.50 -1.81
CA PHE A 83 23.31 14.85 -1.24
C PHE A 83 24.39 14.97 -0.15
N ALA A 84 24.80 13.86 0.48
CA ALA A 84 25.82 13.88 1.53
C ALA A 84 27.24 13.85 0.96
N ASP A 85 28.15 14.54 1.65
CA ASP A 85 29.57 14.51 1.36
C ASP A 85 30.23 13.38 2.16
N PRO A 86 30.75 12.32 1.49
CA PRO A 86 31.37 11.18 2.15
C PRO A 86 32.71 11.50 2.82
N THR A 87 33.31 12.66 2.53
CA THR A 87 34.58 13.10 3.12
C THR A 87 34.41 13.80 4.46
N ARG A 88 33.18 14.15 4.83
CA ARG A 88 32.83 14.83 6.09
C ARG A 88 32.17 13.86 7.07
N SER A 89 32.25 14.17 8.36
CA SER A 89 31.59 13.36 9.38
C SER A 89 30.08 13.33 9.18
N GLU A 90 29.45 12.23 9.58
CA GLU A 90 28.01 12.02 9.42
C GLU A 90 27.18 13.14 10.07
N PHE A 91 27.61 13.60 11.24
CA PHE A 91 26.97 14.67 12.01
C PHE A 91 27.47 16.08 11.66
N ALA A 92 28.30 16.24 10.63
CA ALA A 92 28.68 17.56 10.16
C ALA A 92 27.44 18.31 9.65
N ALA A 93 27.36 19.63 9.90
CA ALA A 93 26.27 20.46 9.43
C ALA A 93 26.03 20.32 7.91
N ARG A 94 27.10 20.09 7.13
CA ARG A 94 27.04 19.84 5.68
C ARG A 94 26.23 18.61 5.29
N ASN A 95 26.18 17.58 6.12
CA ASN A 95 25.45 16.32 5.88
C ASN A 95 24.10 16.29 6.60
N VAL A 96 24.02 16.89 7.80
CA VAL A 96 22.79 16.98 8.58
C VAL A 96 21.75 17.88 7.90
N ILE A 97 22.15 19.03 7.35
CA ILE A 97 21.20 19.98 6.74
C ILE A 97 20.48 19.35 5.53
N PRO A 98 21.17 18.79 4.51
CA PRO A 98 20.50 18.12 3.39
C PRO A 98 19.65 16.93 3.83
N ARG A 99 20.08 16.18 4.85
CA ARG A 99 19.34 15.04 5.41
C ARG A 99 18.02 15.48 6.05
N VAL A 100 18.01 16.56 6.83
CA VAL A 100 16.78 17.10 7.44
C VAL A 100 15.85 17.63 6.35
N ILE A 101 16.39 18.36 5.37
CA ILE A 101 15.61 18.90 4.25
C ILE A 101 14.98 17.77 3.43
N SER A 102 15.76 16.78 3.00
CA SER A 102 15.28 15.68 2.15
C SER A 102 14.19 14.85 2.84
N ARG A 103 14.37 14.54 4.12
CA ARG A 103 13.38 13.83 4.93
C ARG A 103 12.10 14.65 5.11
N SER A 104 12.22 15.94 5.42
CA SER A 104 11.08 16.83 5.62
C SER A 104 10.29 17.01 4.33
N VAL A 105 10.98 17.28 3.22
CA VAL A 105 10.35 17.44 1.89
C VAL A 105 9.64 16.16 1.47
N SER A 106 10.25 14.98 1.68
CA SER A 106 9.62 13.69 1.34
C SER A 106 8.30 13.49 2.08
N VAL A 107 8.28 13.76 3.40
CA VAL A 107 7.07 13.64 4.22
C VAL A 107 6.03 14.70 3.85
N ILE A 108 6.45 15.95 3.64
CA ILE A 108 5.56 17.05 3.24
C ILE A 108 4.89 16.72 1.91
N LEU A 109 5.66 16.33 0.88
CA LEU A 109 5.11 15.97 -0.42
C LEU A 109 4.14 14.80 -0.33
N ALA A 110 4.50 13.72 0.38
CA ALA A 110 3.62 12.58 0.56
C ALA A 110 2.31 12.97 1.26
N THR A 111 2.40 13.79 2.32
CA THR A 111 1.23 14.28 3.07
C THR A 111 0.37 15.20 2.23
N THR A 112 0.96 16.09 1.45
CA THR A 112 0.25 16.99 0.53
C THR A 112 -0.49 16.19 -0.54
N ILE A 113 0.15 15.20 -1.17
CA ILE A 113 -0.50 14.33 -2.17
C ILE A 113 -1.66 13.56 -1.53
N ALA A 114 -1.46 13.00 -0.33
CA ALA A 114 -2.52 12.29 0.38
C ALA A 114 -3.71 13.21 0.74
N ALA A 115 -3.45 14.45 1.15
CA ALA A 115 -4.49 15.44 1.43
C ALA A 115 -5.22 15.90 0.15
N MET A 116 -4.53 15.91 -1.00
CA MET A 116 -5.14 16.28 -2.27
C MET A 116 -6.03 15.18 -2.85
N LEU A 117 -5.73 13.90 -2.61
CA LEU A 117 -6.40 12.75 -3.23
C LEU A 117 -7.00 11.81 -2.17
N PRO A 118 -8.25 12.05 -1.71
CA PRO A 118 -8.89 11.24 -0.67
C PRO A 118 -9.44 9.89 -1.19
N PHE A 119 -8.85 9.32 -2.24
CA PHE A 119 -9.29 8.08 -2.90
C PHE A 119 -8.48 6.87 -2.40
N PHE A 120 -8.48 6.64 -1.08
CA PHE A 120 -7.62 5.61 -0.48
C PHE A 120 -7.83 4.22 -1.10
N GLY A 121 -9.09 3.83 -1.30
CA GLY A 121 -9.44 2.54 -1.90
C GLY A 121 -8.91 2.41 -3.32
N ASP A 122 -9.11 3.43 -4.16
CA ASP A 122 -8.76 3.38 -5.58
C ASP A 122 -7.25 3.48 -5.80
N ILE A 123 -6.56 4.29 -4.98
CA ILE A 123 -5.09 4.37 -4.98
C ILE A 123 -4.49 3.01 -4.58
N ASN A 124 -5.03 2.37 -3.54
CA ASN A 124 -4.56 1.04 -3.14
C ASN A 124 -4.82 -0.02 -4.23
N ALA A 125 -5.98 0.03 -4.89
CA ALA A 125 -6.28 -0.84 -6.01
C ALA A 125 -5.31 -0.63 -7.18
N MET A 126 -4.95 0.62 -7.48
CA MET A 126 -3.94 0.97 -8.48
C MET A 126 -2.54 0.44 -8.09
N ILE A 127 -2.09 0.68 -6.85
CA ILE A 127 -0.80 0.19 -6.36
C ILE A 127 -0.74 -1.34 -6.41
N GLY A 128 -1.82 -2.02 -6.02
CA GLY A 128 -1.94 -3.46 -6.14
C GLY A 128 -1.83 -3.96 -7.58
N ALA A 129 -2.51 -3.28 -8.51
CA ALA A 129 -2.51 -3.66 -9.91
C ALA A 129 -1.14 -3.48 -10.60
N PHE A 130 -0.47 -2.36 -10.38
CA PHE A 130 0.81 -2.05 -11.03
C PHE A 130 2.03 -2.63 -10.29
N GLY A 131 2.00 -2.63 -8.96
CA GLY A 131 3.11 -3.03 -8.11
C GLY A 131 3.01 -4.49 -7.71
N PHE A 132 2.02 -4.82 -6.88
CA PHE A 132 1.97 -6.12 -6.21
C PHE A 132 1.67 -7.28 -7.16
N LEU A 133 0.70 -7.15 -8.07
CA LEU A 133 0.36 -8.27 -8.97
C LEU A 133 1.54 -8.72 -9.84
N PRO A 134 2.29 -7.82 -10.51
CA PRO A 134 3.46 -8.23 -11.28
C PRO A 134 4.60 -8.75 -10.39
N VAL A 135 4.91 -8.06 -9.29
CA VAL A 135 6.08 -8.39 -8.44
C VAL A 135 5.88 -9.67 -7.64
N ASP A 136 4.66 -9.95 -7.18
CA ASP A 136 4.37 -11.09 -6.32
C ASP A 136 3.99 -12.35 -7.10
N PHE A 137 3.29 -12.21 -8.23
CA PHE A 137 2.78 -13.38 -8.97
C PHE A 137 3.50 -13.63 -10.29
N VAL A 138 3.85 -12.60 -11.05
CA VAL A 138 4.41 -12.76 -12.41
C VAL A 138 5.93 -12.92 -12.36
N LEU A 139 6.60 -12.00 -11.67
CA LEU A 139 8.06 -11.94 -11.64
C LEU A 139 8.70 -13.21 -11.03
N PRO A 140 8.21 -13.79 -9.92
CA PRO A 140 8.85 -14.96 -9.33
C PRO A 140 8.76 -16.20 -10.23
N VAL A 141 7.62 -16.44 -10.89
CA VAL A 141 7.46 -17.58 -11.81
C VAL A 141 8.25 -17.41 -13.10
N VAL A 142 8.36 -16.17 -13.61
CA VAL A 142 9.23 -15.86 -14.77
C VAL A 142 10.69 -16.10 -14.41
N LEU A 143 11.16 -15.56 -13.28
CA LEU A 143 12.53 -15.77 -12.81
C LEU A 143 12.84 -17.25 -12.53
N TYR A 144 11.89 -17.98 -11.95
CA TYR A 144 12.03 -19.43 -11.74
C TYR A 144 12.23 -20.17 -13.07
N ASN A 145 11.38 -19.90 -14.06
CA ASN A 145 11.48 -20.54 -15.37
C ASN A 145 12.78 -20.17 -16.11
N LEU A 146 13.26 -18.92 -15.98
CA LEU A 146 14.53 -18.48 -16.58
C LEU A 146 15.75 -19.13 -15.91
N THR A 147 15.72 -19.29 -14.59
CA THR A 147 16.85 -19.79 -13.79
C THR A 147 16.96 -21.31 -13.87
N PHE A 148 15.86 -22.02 -13.62
CA PHE A 148 15.86 -23.48 -13.52
C PHE A 148 15.57 -24.19 -14.84
N LYS A 149 15.07 -23.46 -15.85
CA LYS A 149 14.76 -23.97 -17.20
C LYS A 149 14.07 -25.34 -17.16
N PRO A 150 12.94 -25.49 -16.45
CA PRO A 150 12.24 -26.76 -16.38
C PRO A 150 11.82 -27.21 -17.77
N SER A 151 11.80 -28.53 -17.99
CA SER A 151 11.38 -29.09 -19.28
C SER A 151 9.99 -28.58 -19.68
N LYS A 152 9.80 -28.22 -20.95
CA LYS A 152 8.50 -27.74 -21.48
C LYS A 152 7.38 -28.79 -21.42
N ARG A 153 7.73 -30.05 -21.15
CA ARG A 153 6.77 -31.13 -20.90
C ARG A 153 6.40 -31.28 -19.42
N SER A 154 7.10 -30.58 -18.53
CA SER A 154 6.84 -30.63 -17.10
C SER A 154 5.54 -29.90 -16.76
N PRO A 155 4.66 -30.48 -15.92
CA PRO A 155 3.48 -29.78 -15.43
C PRO A 155 3.84 -28.48 -14.68
N LEU A 156 5.02 -28.42 -14.06
CA LEU A 156 5.49 -27.22 -13.35
C LEU A 156 5.75 -26.04 -14.29
N PHE A 157 6.25 -26.30 -15.51
CA PHE A 157 6.46 -25.23 -16.49
C PHE A 157 5.13 -24.61 -16.91
N TRP A 158 4.14 -25.45 -17.20
CA TRP A 158 2.80 -25.02 -17.58
C TRP A 158 2.07 -24.30 -16.46
N LEU A 159 2.21 -24.76 -15.21
CA LEU A 159 1.66 -24.07 -14.04
C LEU A 159 2.28 -22.68 -13.86
N ASN A 160 3.60 -22.57 -13.93
CA ASN A 160 4.29 -21.28 -13.80
C ASN A 160 3.90 -20.32 -14.94
N SER A 161 3.82 -20.83 -16.16
CA SER A 161 3.38 -20.04 -17.33
C SER A 161 1.93 -19.62 -17.23
N SER A 162 1.03 -20.46 -16.71
CA SER A 162 -0.38 -20.08 -16.54
C SER A 162 -0.55 -19.01 -15.47
N ILE A 163 0.17 -19.12 -14.34
CA ILE A 163 0.22 -18.08 -13.30
C ILE A 163 0.67 -16.75 -13.92
N ALA A 164 1.79 -16.76 -14.65
CA ALA A 164 2.30 -15.55 -15.29
C ALA A 164 1.26 -14.89 -16.21
N VAL A 165 0.64 -15.68 -17.11
CA VAL A 165 -0.33 -15.17 -18.09
C VAL A 165 -1.61 -14.67 -17.41
N ILE A 166 -2.18 -15.46 -16.49
CA ILE A 166 -3.43 -15.10 -15.79
C ILE A 166 -3.21 -13.84 -14.96
N PHE A 167 -2.17 -13.78 -14.13
CA PHE A 167 -1.93 -12.61 -13.28
C PHE A 167 -1.48 -11.38 -14.07
N SER A 168 -0.83 -11.54 -15.23
CA SER A 168 -0.62 -10.42 -16.16
C SER A 168 -1.93 -9.89 -16.73
N MET A 169 -2.85 -10.75 -17.18
CA MET A 169 -4.16 -10.32 -17.67
C MET A 169 -4.98 -9.64 -16.56
N VAL A 170 -5.00 -10.23 -15.37
CA VAL A 170 -5.66 -9.65 -14.20
C VAL A 170 -5.03 -8.30 -13.85
N GLY A 171 -3.70 -8.19 -13.82
CA GLY A 171 -2.98 -6.94 -13.57
C GLY A 171 -3.36 -5.83 -14.55
N VAL A 172 -3.40 -6.13 -15.85
CA VAL A 172 -3.83 -5.15 -16.88
C VAL A 172 -5.29 -4.76 -16.68
N SER A 173 -6.19 -5.72 -16.46
CA SER A 173 -7.61 -5.43 -16.25
C SER A 173 -7.86 -4.59 -14.99
N ALA A 174 -7.18 -4.91 -13.89
CA ALA A 174 -7.23 -4.19 -12.63
C ALA A 174 -6.65 -2.78 -12.77
N ALA A 175 -5.54 -2.62 -13.50
CA ALA A 175 -4.96 -1.31 -13.76
C ALA A 175 -5.93 -0.41 -14.53
N VAL A 176 -6.56 -0.93 -15.59
CA VAL A 176 -7.58 -0.20 -16.37
C VAL A 176 -8.78 0.15 -15.49
N ALA A 177 -9.26 -0.79 -14.68
CA ALA A 177 -10.39 -0.57 -13.78
C ALA A 177 -10.08 0.52 -12.73
N SER A 178 -8.94 0.44 -12.06
CA SER A 178 -8.53 1.42 -11.04
C SER A 178 -8.32 2.81 -11.63
N VAL A 179 -7.68 2.94 -12.79
CA VAL A 179 -7.52 4.24 -13.47
C VAL A 179 -8.87 4.83 -13.88
N ARG A 180 -9.78 3.99 -14.40
CA ARG A 180 -11.15 4.43 -14.72
C ARG A 180 -11.88 4.91 -13.47
N GLN A 181 -11.77 4.20 -12.36
CA GLN A 181 -12.41 4.56 -11.10
C GLN A 181 -11.90 5.91 -10.59
N ILE A 182 -10.57 6.09 -10.49
CA ILE A 182 -9.94 7.37 -10.12
C ILE A 182 -10.41 8.50 -11.05
N SER A 183 -10.52 8.25 -12.36
CA SER A 183 -10.97 9.26 -13.32
C SER A 183 -12.43 9.68 -13.12
N LEU A 184 -13.31 8.74 -12.74
CA LEU A 184 -14.70 9.03 -12.44
C LEU A 184 -14.80 9.85 -11.15
N ASP A 185 -14.10 9.43 -10.10
CA ASP A 185 -14.16 10.09 -8.80
C ASP A 185 -13.50 11.48 -8.81
N ALA A 186 -12.45 11.66 -9.63
CA ALA A 186 -11.81 12.95 -9.85
C ALA A 186 -12.70 13.98 -10.55
N LYS A 187 -13.70 13.58 -11.35
CA LYS A 187 -14.63 14.52 -12.01
C LYS A 187 -15.58 15.19 -11.02
N THR A 188 -15.94 14.49 -9.97
CA THR A 188 -16.84 14.96 -8.92
C THR A 188 -16.11 15.69 -7.79
N TYR A 189 -14.79 15.56 -7.72
CA TYR A 189 -13.98 16.10 -6.64
C TYR A 189 -13.45 17.52 -6.93
N LYS A 190 -13.43 18.37 -5.91
CA LYS A 190 -12.69 19.64 -5.91
C LYS A 190 -11.46 19.50 -5.02
N LEU A 191 -10.32 20.03 -5.45
CA LEU A 191 -9.11 20.03 -4.63
C LEU A 191 -9.39 20.64 -3.25
N PHE A 192 -9.01 19.91 -2.20
CA PHE A 192 -9.25 20.26 -0.79
C PHE A 192 -10.73 20.33 -0.38
N ALA A 193 -11.65 19.63 -1.05
CA ALA A 193 -13.07 19.67 -0.70
C ALA A 193 -13.39 19.16 0.73
N ASN A 194 -12.48 18.39 1.33
CA ASN A 194 -12.62 17.81 2.67
C ASN A 194 -11.72 18.51 3.73
N VAL A 195 -11.15 19.68 3.41
CA VAL A 195 -10.42 20.56 4.34
C VAL A 195 -11.25 21.80 4.60
#